data_AF-A0A1Q5E7N3-F1
#
_entry.id   AF-A0A1Q5E7N3-F1
#
_cell.length_a   1.000
_cell.length_b   1.000
_cell.length_c   1.000
_cell.angle_alpha   90.00
_cell.angle_beta   90.00
_cell.angle_gamma   90.00
#
_symmetry.space_group_name_H-M   'P 1'
#
loop_
_entity.id
_entity.type
_entity.pdbx_description
1 polymer ?
#
loop_
_entity_poly.entity_id
_entity_poly.type
_entity_poly.pdbx_seq_one_letter_code
_entity_poly.pdbx_strand_id
1 'polypeptide(L)'
;MKSVGQERVTGSGEDPRVAELRTAVSRLRRALAGHPGQFPDRAIAEDELAALDAMALSGAPEIPRLRRSLLLIAGAIGSVSALAAALRDVRVAVDLFGEPPQR
;
A
#
# COMPACT_ATOMS: atom_id res chain seq x y z
N MET A 1 -4.04 30.29 27.12
CA MET A 1 -2.76 29.64 26.77
C MET A 1 -2.96 28.82 25.52
N LYS A 2 -2.10 29.05 24.53
CA LYS A 2 -2.11 28.45 23.19
C LYS A 2 -1.54 27.03 23.25
N SER A 3 -1.99 26.15 22.36
CA SER A 3 -1.15 25.44 21.38
C SER A 3 -1.95 24.30 20.75
N VAL A 4 -2.47 24.53 19.54
CA VAL A 4 -1.85 24.21 18.24
C VAL A 4 -2.35 22.83 17.81
N GLY A 5 -3.42 22.84 17.01
CA GLY A 5 -3.79 21.73 16.16
C GLY A 5 -2.57 21.33 15.34
N GLN A 6 -2.24 20.05 15.37
CA GLN A 6 -1.24 19.47 14.49
C GLN A 6 -1.81 19.39 13.08
N GLU A 7 -1.94 20.56 12.45
CA GLU A 7 -2.00 20.70 11.01
C GLU A 7 -0.61 20.36 10.48
N ARG A 8 -0.33 19.08 10.27
CA ARG A 8 0.79 18.70 9.40
C ARG A 8 0.33 18.90 7.96
N VAL A 9 0.37 20.15 7.52
CA VAL A 9 0.43 20.48 6.08
C VAL A 9 1.77 19.97 5.56
N THR A 10 1.75 18.86 4.84
CA THR A 10 2.74 18.62 3.80
C THR A 10 2.25 19.33 2.54
N GLY A 11 2.95 20.39 2.15
CA GLY A 11 2.59 21.29 1.05
C GLY A 11 2.76 20.70 -0.35
N SER A 12 2.01 19.64 -0.66
CA SER A 12 1.72 19.20 -2.03
C SER A 12 0.23 18.83 -2.02
N GLY A 13 -0.55 19.18 -3.03
CA GLY A 13 -1.97 18.80 -3.13
C GLY A 13 -2.22 17.29 -3.30
N GLU A 14 -1.26 16.44 -2.90
CA GLU A 14 -1.33 14.99 -2.93
C GLU A 14 -2.09 14.50 -1.68
N ASP A 15 -3.10 13.67 -1.90
CA ASP A 15 -3.89 13.05 -0.84
C ASP A 15 -2.96 12.26 0.11
N PRO A 16 -3.01 12.48 1.44
CA PRO A 16 -2.16 11.76 2.40
C PRO A 16 -2.31 10.23 2.31
N ARG A 17 -3.48 9.73 1.90
CA ARG A 17 -3.73 8.30 1.70
C ARG A 17 -2.91 7.74 0.53
N VAL A 18 -2.70 8.55 -0.51
CA VAL A 18 -1.84 8.21 -1.65
C VAL A 18 -0.38 8.10 -1.19
N ALA A 19 0.11 9.07 -0.43
CA ALA A 19 1.47 9.05 0.09
C ALA A 19 1.74 7.83 1.00
N GLU A 20 0.79 7.48 1.86
CA GLU A 20 0.87 6.29 2.73
C GLU A 20 0.89 4.99 1.92
N LEU A 21 -0.01 4.85 0.93
CA LEU A 21 -0.03 3.67 0.06
C LEU A 21 1.28 3.50 -0.71
N ARG A 22 1.81 4.56 -1.30
CA ARG A 22 3.09 4.54 -2.02
C ARG A 22 4.26 4.16 -1.12
N THR A 23 4.25 4.64 0.13
CA THR A 23 5.26 4.29 1.13
C THR A 23 5.19 2.81 1.50
N ALA A 24 3.99 2.28 1.75
CA ALA A 24 3.78 0.87 2.06
C ALA A 24 4.18 -0.04 0.90
N VAL A 25 3.77 0.28 -0.33
CA VAL A 25 4.16 -0.45 -1.55
C VAL A 25 5.67 -0.46 -1.72
N SER A 26 6.33 0.69 -1.53
CA SER A 26 7.79 0.78 -1.62
C SER A 26 8.50 -0.09 -0.59
N ARG A 27 7.97 -0.20 0.64
CA ARG A 27 8.51 -1.08 1.68
C ARG A 27 8.37 -2.55 1.30
N LEU A 28 7.19 -2.96 0.82
CA LEU A 28 6.96 -4.35 0.41
C LEU A 28 7.83 -4.73 -0.79
N ARG A 29 8.00 -3.85 -1.78
CA ARG A 29 8.92 -4.08 -2.91
C ARG A 29 10.36 -4.28 -2.46
N ARG A 30 10.84 -3.49 -1.49
CA ARG A 30 12.19 -3.67 -0.90
C ARG A 30 12.30 -4.99 -0.14
N ALA A 31 11.28 -5.36 0.63
CA ALA A 31 11.25 -6.62 1.36
C ALA A 31 11.26 -7.82 0.40
N LEU A 32 10.51 -7.76 -0.70
CA LEU A 32 10.52 -8.75 -1.77
C LEU A 32 11.88 -8.85 -2.47
N ALA A 33 12.47 -7.72 -2.84
CA ALA A 33 13.78 -7.67 -3.48
C ALA A 33 14.89 -8.28 -2.59
N GLY A 34 14.80 -8.07 -1.28
CA GLY A 34 15.73 -8.64 -0.31
C GLY A 34 15.41 -10.07 0.14
N HIS A 35 14.26 -10.65 -0.26
CA HIS A 35 13.89 -11.99 0.16
C HIS A 35 14.62 -13.04 -0.70
N PRO A 36 15.44 -13.93 -0.09
CA PRO A 36 16.21 -14.92 -0.85
C PRO A 36 15.34 -16.09 -1.36
N GLY A 37 14.14 -16.27 -0.80
CA GLY A 37 13.22 -17.32 -1.23
C GLY A 37 12.65 -17.05 -2.62
N GLN A 38 12.71 -18.06 -3.47
CA GLN A 38 11.97 -18.08 -4.72
C GLN A 38 10.58 -18.66 -4.44
N PHE A 39 9.54 -17.94 -4.83
CA PHE A 39 8.16 -18.44 -4.79
C PHE A 39 7.51 -18.27 -6.17
N PRO A 40 6.61 -19.19 -6.57
CA PRO A 40 6.18 -19.34 -7.96
C PRO A 40 5.58 -18.07 -8.56
N ASP A 41 4.83 -17.33 -7.74
CA ASP A 41 4.04 -16.19 -8.18
C ASP A 41 4.71 -14.83 -7.87
N ARG A 42 6.03 -14.81 -7.68
CA ARG A 42 6.77 -13.59 -7.36
C ARG A 42 6.57 -12.49 -8.40
N ALA A 43 6.63 -12.82 -9.68
CA ALA A 43 6.42 -11.85 -10.77
C ALA A 43 5.01 -11.24 -10.69
N ILE A 44 3.99 -12.05 -10.40
CA ILE A 44 2.61 -11.59 -10.21
C ILE A 44 2.52 -10.59 -9.05
N ALA A 45 3.17 -10.89 -7.92
CA ALA A 45 3.20 -9.96 -6.78
C ALA A 45 3.88 -8.63 -7.14
N GLU A 46 4.99 -8.66 -7.88
CA GLU A 46 5.72 -7.47 -8.30
C GLU A 46 4.91 -6.62 -9.30
N ASP A 47 4.24 -7.25 -10.26
CA ASP A 47 3.37 -6.60 -11.24
C ASP A 47 2.16 -5.92 -10.58
N GLU A 48 1.49 -6.61 -9.65
CA GLU A 48 0.36 -6.04 -8.91
C GLU A 48 0.80 -4.91 -7.97
N LEU A 49 2.02 -4.95 -7.42
CA LEU A 49 2.58 -3.84 -6.66
C LEU A 49 2.86 -2.61 -7.55
N ALA A 50 3.32 -2.82 -8.77
CA ALA A 50 3.46 -1.74 -9.75
C ALA A 50 2.09 -1.15 -10.14
N ALA A 51 1.07 -2.01 -10.28
CA ALA A 51 -0.30 -1.56 -10.54
C ALA A 51 -0.88 -0.73 -9.39
N LEU A 52 -0.64 -1.13 -8.13
CA LEU A 52 -1.04 -0.34 -6.95
C LEU A 52 -0.38 1.04 -6.92
N ASP A 53 0.93 1.12 -7.20
CA ASP A 53 1.66 2.39 -7.24
C ASP A 53 1.13 3.30 -8.36
N ALA A 54 0.87 2.74 -9.55
CA ALA A 54 0.30 3.48 -10.68
C ALA A 54 -1.13 4.00 -10.39
N MET A 55 -1.97 3.19 -9.73
CA MET A 55 -3.31 3.62 -9.29
C MET A 55 -3.24 4.71 -8.21
N ALA A 56 -2.27 4.64 -7.30
CA ALA A 56 -2.08 5.68 -6.30
C ALA A 56 -1.67 7.01 -6.97
N LEU A 57 -0.77 6.94 -7.95
CA LEU A 57 -0.28 8.10 -8.71
C LEU A 57 -1.36 8.75 -9.59
N SER A 58 -2.38 8.01 -10.04
CA SER A 58 -3.47 8.59 -10.85
C SER A 58 -4.43 9.47 -10.03
N GLY A 59 -4.33 9.48 -8.70
CA GLY A 59 -5.08 10.36 -7.81
C GLY A 59 -6.54 9.97 -7.57
N ALA A 60 -7.06 8.96 -8.27
CA ALA A 60 -8.42 8.44 -8.10
C ALA A 60 -8.45 6.91 -8.15
N PRO A 61 -7.81 6.22 -7.18
CA PRO A 61 -7.78 4.76 -7.17
C PRO A 61 -9.17 4.17 -6.88
N GLU A 62 -9.61 3.24 -7.72
CA GLU A 62 -10.85 2.51 -7.54
C GLU A 62 -10.73 1.49 -6.38
N ILE A 63 -11.51 1.67 -5.31
CA ILE A 63 -11.46 0.80 -4.12
C ILE A 63 -11.62 -0.69 -4.45
N PRO A 64 -12.55 -1.13 -5.32
CA PRO A 64 -12.66 -2.54 -5.69
C PRO A 64 -11.39 -3.07 -6.36
N ARG A 65 -10.71 -2.23 -7.15
CA ARG A 65 -9.49 -2.58 -7.86
C ARG A 65 -8.29 -2.65 -6.93
N LEU A 66 -8.14 -1.70 -6.00
CA LEU A 66 -7.13 -1.76 -4.93
C LEU A 66 -7.25 -3.05 -4.11
N ARG A 67 -8.48 -3.39 -3.70
CA ARG A 67 -8.76 -4.61 -2.93
C ARG A 67 -8.45 -5.87 -3.72
N ARG A 68 -8.78 -5.89 -5.02
CA ARG A 68 -8.44 -7.02 -5.90
C ARG A 68 -6.93 -7.21 -6.03
N SER A 69 -6.17 -6.16 -6.33
CA SER A 69 -4.71 -6.24 -6.43
C SER A 69 -4.08 -6.71 -5.13
N LEU A 70 -4.58 -6.23 -3.98
CA LEU A 70 -4.11 -6.69 -2.68
C LEU A 70 -4.35 -8.19 -2.44
N LEU A 71 -5.51 -8.72 -2.85
CA LEU A 71 -5.80 -10.15 -2.74
C LEU A 71 -4.87 -10.98 -3.63
N LEU A 72 -4.55 -10.50 -4.84
CA LEU A 72 -3.61 -11.16 -5.74
C LEU A 72 -2.18 -11.17 -5.15
N ILE A 73 -1.73 -10.05 -4.58
CA ILE A 73 -0.44 -9.96 -3.89
C ILE A 73 -0.39 -10.92 -2.70
N ALA A 74 -1.45 -10.97 -1.88
CA ALA A 74 -1.50 -11.85 -0.72
C ALA A 74 -1.51 -13.34 -1.12
N GLY A 75 -2.23 -13.70 -2.19
CA GLY A 75 -2.22 -15.05 -2.75
C GLY A 75 -0.86 -15.45 -3.32
N ALA A 76 -0.21 -14.52 -4.03
CA ALA A 76 1.09 -14.74 -4.64
C ALA A 76 2.24 -14.85 -3.63
N ILE A 77 2.21 -14.04 -2.56
CA ILE A 77 3.20 -14.10 -1.47
C ILE A 77 2.95 -15.31 -0.55
N GLY A 78 1.68 -15.70 -0.35
CA GLY A 78 1.30 -16.77 0.57
C GLY A 78 1.65 -16.47 2.04
N SER A 79 1.96 -17.51 2.82
CA SER A 79 2.23 -17.41 4.27
C SER A 79 3.69 -17.04 4.63
N VAL A 80 4.40 -16.30 3.78
CA VAL A 80 5.80 -15.90 4.05
C VAL A 80 5.86 -14.90 5.21
N SER A 81 6.21 -15.39 6.40
CA SER A 81 6.23 -14.60 7.64
C SER A 81 7.15 -13.38 7.56
N ALA A 82 8.26 -13.47 6.83
CA ALA A 82 9.19 -12.35 6.61
C ALA A 82 8.57 -11.16 5.86
N LEU A 83 7.51 -11.40 5.09
CA LEU A 83 6.81 -10.37 4.30
C LEU A 83 5.50 -9.91 4.97
N ALA A 84 5.05 -10.60 6.03
CA ALA A 84 3.76 -10.37 6.66
C ALA A 84 3.59 -8.93 7.19
N ALA A 85 4.65 -8.36 7.80
CA ALA A 85 4.60 -7.00 8.33
C ALA A 85 4.42 -5.97 7.19
N ALA A 86 5.21 -6.07 6.12
CA ALA A 86 5.12 -5.16 4.99
C ALA A 86 3.80 -5.33 4.21
N LEU A 87 3.28 -6.56 4.10
CA LEU A 87 1.97 -6.82 3.50
C LEU A 87 0.82 -6.23 4.33
N ARG A 88 0.92 -6.30 5.66
CA ARG A 88 -0.04 -5.66 6.57
C ARG A 88 -0.06 -4.14 6.40
N ASP A 89 1.09 -3.49 6.24
CA ASP A 89 1.17 -2.04 6.00
C ASP A 89 0.41 -1.67 4.71
N VAL A 90 0.56 -2.45 3.62
CA VAL A 90 -0.19 -2.22 2.37
C VAL A 90 -1.69 -2.41 2.58
N ARG A 91 -2.10 -3.43 3.36
CA ARG A 91 -3.52 -3.64 3.69
C ARG A 91 -4.11 -2.43 4.40
N VAL A 92 -3.43 -1.93 5.44
CA VAL A 92 -3.87 -0.76 6.19
C VAL A 92 -3.99 0.46 5.28
N ALA A 93 -3.00 0.70 4.42
CA ALA A 93 -3.04 1.83 3.49
C ALA A 93 -4.19 1.73 2.47
N VAL A 94 -4.50 0.53 1.96
CA VAL A 94 -5.67 0.30 1.08
C VAL A 94 -6.98 0.55 1.81
N ASP A 95 -7.09 0.18 3.09
CA ASP A 95 -8.31 0.36 3.88
C ASP A 95 -8.65 1.85 4.11
N LEU A 96 -7.66 2.76 4.11
CA LEU A 96 -7.87 4.21 4.18
C LEU A 96 -8.71 4.77 3.01
N PHE A 97 -8.76 4.08 1.88
CA PHE A 97 -9.61 4.46 0.74
C PHE A 97 -11.05 3.98 0.90
N GLY A 98 -11.30 2.98 1.74
CA GLY A 98 -12.60 2.32 1.91
C GLY A 98 -13.38 2.73 3.16
N GLU A 99 -12.77 3.43 4.11
CA GLU A 99 -13.49 3.98 5.27
C GLU A 99 -14.20 5.28 4.86
N PRO A 100 -15.53 5.42 5.07
CA PRO A 100 -16.14 6.74 5.08
C PRO A 100 -15.51 7.53 6.24
N PRO A 101 -15.29 8.85 6.10
CA PRO A 101 -14.72 9.65 7.18
C PRO A 101 -15.61 9.48 8.42
N GLN A 102 -15.08 8.82 9.45
CA GLN A 102 -15.75 8.70 10.73
C GLN A 102 -15.89 10.13 11.28
N ARG A 103 -17.13 10.63 11.27
CA ARG A 103 -17.54 11.91 11.86
C ARG A 103 -17.48 11.84 13.37
#